data_AF-A0A197SG39-F1
#
_entry.id   AF-A0A197SG39-F1
#
_cell.length_a   1.000
_cell.length_b   1.000
_cell.length_c   1.000
_cell.angle_alpha   90.00
_cell.angle_beta   90.00
_cell.angle_gamma   90.00
#
_symmetry.space_group_name_H-M   'P 1'
#
loop_
_entity.id
_entity.type
_entity.pdbx_description
1 polymer ?
#
loop_
_entity_poly.entity_id
_entity_poly.type
_entity_poly.pdbx_seq_one_letter_code
_entity_poly.pdbx_strand_id
1 'polypeptide(L)'
;MSTTTGRTRTSLRAYFWDEAAADWHARRQEGRPGFSEHITRKLRGLREGISGEPGTVAAMREAHRVRVTDAARSTDRLPGLYIAEHAALTLFGRHQQAATEPAHRPRAGLGTACRHLRCAEALSKNAVQQRLIAAATAQDLDELIQHLYRLVPLLGQAGIGLDYTRLMYDLAAWDSPAQDRVLRSWGLQYTQPPNAEDDTDAAPYWDRFAPDGADSGAQLAALRSGTGREAGAVPAMWPYYRTRMSALLRDQGALTKDLIAEHTALFLFGQHQQGRSRTMHVPGNSPGTAARLLLAKNDSGHEALERRLGALITSIDTGEVAMHLRGLIPQLSRAGIGLDYDLLRTALRTWDDPKQPHMQGSFRDRWDRDFRIQPTSSHS
;
A
#
# COMPACT_ATOMS: atom_id res chain seq x y z
N MET A 1 55.36 21.54 -14.78
CA MET A 1 54.44 20.39 -14.99
C MET A 1 53.62 20.24 -13.73
N SER A 2 52.38 20.75 -13.78
CA SER A 2 51.45 20.75 -12.66
C SER A 2 50.68 19.43 -12.64
N THR A 3 50.79 18.68 -11.56
CA THR A 3 49.88 17.56 -11.27
C THR A 3 48.96 17.98 -10.13
N THR A 4 47.79 18.46 -10.54
CA THR A 4 46.63 18.74 -9.69
C THR A 4 46.11 17.42 -9.12
N THR A 5 46.38 17.15 -7.85
CA THR A 5 45.80 16.02 -7.12
C THR A 5 44.30 16.27 -6.96
N GLY A 6 43.51 15.37 -7.54
CA GLY A 6 42.05 15.42 -7.53
C GLY A 6 41.50 15.50 -6.10
N ARG A 7 40.74 16.57 -5.85
CA ARG A 7 39.92 16.75 -4.66
C ARG A 7 38.85 15.66 -4.66
N THR A 8 39.00 14.70 -3.76
CA THR A 8 38.08 13.59 -3.51
C THR A 8 36.67 14.10 -3.26
N ARG A 9 35.70 13.46 -3.95
CA ARG A 9 34.25 13.56 -3.73
C ARG A 9 33.93 13.66 -2.24
N THR A 10 33.23 14.71 -1.84
CA THR A 10 32.63 14.91 -0.53
C THR A 10 31.80 13.68 -0.16
N SER A 11 32.33 12.77 0.66
CA SER A 11 31.56 11.66 1.21
C SER A 11 30.51 12.24 2.15
N LEU A 12 29.24 12.17 1.78
CA LEU A 12 28.14 12.47 2.69
C LEU A 12 28.35 11.64 3.97
N ARG A 13 28.34 12.31 5.12
CA ARG A 13 28.52 11.65 6.42
C ARG A 13 27.36 10.67 6.62
N ALA A 14 27.68 9.40 6.91
CA ALA A 14 26.69 8.38 7.17
C ALA A 14 25.78 8.76 8.35
N TYR A 15 24.54 8.27 8.33
CA TYR A 15 23.58 8.51 9.41
C TYR A 15 24.02 7.79 10.69
N PHE A 16 23.51 8.20 11.84
CA PHE A 16 23.93 7.60 13.11
C PHE A 16 23.58 6.11 13.20
N TRP A 17 22.48 5.66 12.59
CA TRP A 17 22.15 4.23 12.52
C TRP A 17 23.14 3.42 11.65
N ASP A 18 23.75 4.02 10.63
CA ASP A 18 24.83 3.40 9.85
C ASP A 18 26.10 3.27 10.70
N GLU A 19 26.45 4.32 11.46
CA GLU A 19 27.57 4.33 12.39
C GLU A 19 27.42 3.25 13.48
N ALA A 20 26.23 3.12 14.06
CA ALA A 20 25.93 2.10 15.06
C ALA A 20 26.01 0.68 14.48
N ALA A 21 25.49 0.45 13.27
CA ALA A 21 25.60 -0.84 12.60
C ALA A 21 27.06 -1.20 12.28
N ALA A 22 27.85 -0.25 11.80
CA ALA A 22 29.27 -0.43 11.51
C ALA A 22 30.09 -0.75 12.78
N ASP A 23 29.85 -0.03 13.88
CA ASP A 23 30.47 -0.29 15.20
C ASP A 23 30.22 -1.73 15.65
N TRP A 24 28.97 -2.20 15.56
CA TRP A 24 28.62 -3.56 15.95
C TRP A 24 29.32 -4.61 15.09
N HIS A 25 29.37 -4.41 13.77
CA HIS A 25 30.05 -5.35 12.87
C HIS A 25 31.56 -5.41 13.12
N ALA A 26 32.21 -4.26 13.31
CA ALA A 26 33.63 -4.19 13.62
C ALA A 26 33.95 -4.91 14.94
N ARG A 27 33.16 -4.65 15.99
CA ARG A 27 33.36 -5.30 17.30
C ARG A 27 33.11 -6.80 17.27
N ARG A 28 32.11 -7.24 16.49
CA ARG A 28 31.85 -8.67 16.28
C ARG A 28 33.04 -9.36 15.60
N GLN A 29 33.70 -8.70 14.65
CA GLN A 29 34.93 -9.22 14.02
C GLN A 29 36.11 -9.30 15.02
N GLU A 30 36.17 -8.39 15.99
CA GLU A 30 37.14 -8.41 17.10
C GLU A 30 36.81 -9.43 18.21
N GLY A 31 35.73 -10.22 18.07
CA GLY A 31 35.27 -11.15 19.11
C GLY A 31 34.67 -10.47 20.35
N ARG A 32 34.33 -9.19 20.25
CA ARG A 32 33.75 -8.40 21.35
C ARG A 32 32.22 -8.35 21.20
N PRO A 33 31.44 -8.74 22.22
CA PRO A 33 29.99 -8.68 22.13
C PRO A 33 29.47 -7.24 22.22
N GLY A 34 28.39 -6.97 21.51
CA GLY A 34 27.61 -5.73 21.61
C GLY A 34 28.31 -4.46 21.07
N PHE A 35 27.66 -3.33 21.30
CA PHE A 35 28.12 -2.01 20.88
C PHE A 35 29.23 -1.47 21.77
N SER A 36 30.01 -0.51 21.25
CA SER A 36 30.92 0.28 22.09
C SER A 36 30.14 1.08 23.14
N GLU A 37 30.83 1.48 24.21
CA GLU A 37 30.23 2.32 25.26
C GLU A 37 29.74 3.66 24.69
N HIS A 38 30.47 4.21 23.71
CA HIS A 38 30.09 5.43 23.00
C HIS A 38 28.74 5.30 22.30
N ILE A 39 28.55 4.25 21.51
CA ILE A 39 27.28 3.97 20.83
C ILE A 39 26.17 3.66 21.83
N THR A 40 26.47 2.88 22.88
CA THR A 40 25.50 2.55 23.94
C THR A 40 24.95 3.81 24.64
N ARG A 41 25.81 4.79 24.92
CA ARG A 41 25.43 6.07 25.52
C ARG A 41 24.54 6.88 24.58
N LYS A 42 24.92 6.99 23.29
CA LYS A 42 24.11 7.69 22.29
C LYS A 42 22.74 7.05 22.10
N LEU A 43 22.67 5.71 21.99
CA LEU A 43 21.41 4.96 21.89
C LEU A 43 20.48 5.19 23.09
N ARG A 44 21.03 5.37 24.29
CA ARG A 44 20.26 5.78 25.47
C ARG A 44 19.65 7.17 25.28
N GLY A 45 20.48 8.13 24.88
CA GLY A 45 20.06 9.51 24.62
C GLY A 45 18.97 9.64 23.55
N LEU A 46 19.00 8.79 22.51
CA LEU A 46 17.97 8.84 21.46
C LEU A 46 16.55 8.56 22.00
N ARG A 47 16.40 7.75 23.06
CA ARG A 47 15.08 7.41 23.59
C ARG A 47 14.42 8.57 24.34
N GLU A 48 15.19 9.57 24.74
CA GLU A 48 14.69 10.80 25.37
C GLU A 48 13.95 11.70 24.35
N GLY A 49 14.14 11.46 23.04
CA GLY A 49 13.53 12.23 21.97
C GLY A 49 12.01 12.10 21.84
N ILE A 50 11.38 11.07 22.41
CA ILE A 50 9.93 10.85 22.22
C ILE A 50 9.06 11.96 22.85
N SER A 51 9.57 12.64 23.88
CA SER A 51 8.86 13.70 24.60
C SER A 51 9.46 15.09 24.34
N GLY A 52 10.52 15.17 23.54
CA GLY A 52 11.26 16.40 23.31
C GLY A 52 11.03 16.96 21.93
N GLU A 53 10.97 18.28 21.82
CA GLU A 53 10.87 18.94 20.53
C GLU A 53 12.18 18.75 19.73
N PRO A 54 12.12 18.47 18.41
CA PRO A 54 13.31 18.37 17.57
C PRO A 54 14.25 19.57 17.76
N GLY A 55 15.54 19.29 17.99
CA GLY A 55 16.56 20.32 18.24
C GLY A 55 16.73 20.76 19.70
N THR A 56 15.77 20.49 20.58
CA THR A 56 15.89 20.82 22.02
C THR A 56 16.58 19.72 22.83
N VAL A 57 16.49 18.47 22.38
CA VAL A 57 17.02 17.28 23.08
C VAL A 57 18.54 17.23 22.98
N ALA A 58 19.21 17.63 24.06
CA ALA A 58 20.67 17.74 24.10
C ALA A 58 21.38 16.43 23.74
N ALA A 59 20.87 15.30 24.22
CA ALA A 59 21.46 13.98 23.99
C ALA A 59 21.45 13.53 22.51
N MET A 60 20.63 14.16 21.66
CA MET A 60 20.47 13.80 20.24
C MET A 60 21.26 14.72 19.29
N ARG A 61 21.79 15.86 19.76
CA ARG A 61 22.44 16.86 18.90
C ARG A 61 23.57 16.28 18.06
N GLU A 62 24.37 15.38 18.63
CA GLU A 62 25.50 14.74 17.93
C GLU A 62 25.09 13.59 17.01
N ALA A 63 23.85 13.10 17.13
CA ALA A 63 23.32 12.01 16.32
C ALA A 63 22.68 12.53 15.02
N HIS A 64 22.13 13.75 15.04
CA HIS A 64 21.62 14.42 13.84
C HIS A 64 22.71 14.61 12.78
N ARG A 65 22.34 14.34 11.52
CA ARG A 65 23.17 14.53 10.32
C ARG A 65 22.53 15.48 9.32
N VAL A 66 21.21 15.63 9.33
CA VAL A 66 20.51 16.64 8.53
C VAL A 66 20.92 18.02 9.04
N ARG A 67 21.54 18.81 8.18
CA ARG A 67 21.97 20.16 8.53
C ARG A 67 20.79 21.12 8.41
N VAL A 68 20.54 21.85 9.49
CA VAL A 68 19.66 23.02 9.46
C VAL A 68 20.51 24.23 9.07
N THR A 69 20.18 24.85 7.94
CA THR A 69 20.83 26.08 7.47
C THR A 69 20.49 27.24 8.39
N ASP A 70 21.33 28.28 8.45
CA ASP A 70 21.08 29.42 9.34
C ASP A 70 19.76 30.13 8.98
N ALA A 71 19.42 30.22 7.69
CA ALA A 71 18.13 30.72 7.22
C ALA A 71 16.92 29.88 7.72
N ALA A 72 17.08 28.55 7.82
CA ALA A 72 16.04 27.67 8.36
C ALA A 72 15.99 27.66 9.90
N ARG A 73 17.03 28.17 10.59
CA ARG A 73 16.98 28.39 12.04
C ARG A 73 16.28 29.69 12.41
N SER A 74 16.28 30.67 11.51
CA SER A 74 15.56 31.93 11.68
C SER A 74 14.06 31.83 11.38
N THR A 75 13.57 30.68 10.93
CA THR A 75 12.14 30.43 10.72
C THR A 75 11.54 29.70 11.91
N ASP A 76 10.27 29.99 12.23
CA ASP A 76 9.53 29.33 13.33
C ASP A 76 9.31 27.82 13.12
N ARG A 77 9.50 27.31 11.89
CA ARG A 77 9.31 25.89 11.56
C ARG A 77 10.60 25.25 11.09
N LEU A 78 11.02 24.18 11.77
CA LEU A 78 12.17 23.37 11.36
C LEU A 78 11.90 22.64 10.03
N PRO A 79 12.94 22.34 9.24
CA PRO A 79 12.78 21.56 8.01
C PRO A 79 12.16 20.18 8.28
N GLY A 80 11.19 19.75 7.47
CA GLY A 80 10.50 18.47 7.64
C GLY A 80 11.44 17.26 7.69
N LEU A 81 12.52 17.27 6.91
CA LEU A 81 13.53 16.20 6.95
C LEU A 81 14.30 16.15 8.27
N TYR A 82 14.51 17.29 8.94
CA TYR A 82 15.15 17.33 10.27
C TYR A 82 14.22 16.77 11.36
N ILE A 83 12.94 17.14 11.31
CA ILE A 83 11.89 16.58 12.19
C ILE A 83 11.80 15.06 11.99
N ALA A 84 11.79 14.61 10.74
CA ALA A 84 11.75 13.20 10.40
C ALA A 84 13.01 12.43 10.85
N GLU A 85 14.20 13.04 10.74
CA GLU A 85 15.43 12.44 11.28
C GLU A 85 15.35 12.30 12.80
N HIS A 86 14.82 13.31 13.50
CA HIS A 86 14.62 13.26 14.94
C HIS A 86 13.74 12.07 15.33
N ALA A 87 12.59 11.95 14.68
CA ALA A 87 11.65 10.86 14.86
C ALA A 87 12.29 9.48 14.56
N ALA A 88 13.01 9.37 13.44
CA ALA A 88 13.70 8.14 13.05
C ALA A 88 14.77 7.72 14.06
N LEU A 89 15.56 8.68 14.60
CA LEU A 89 16.54 8.43 15.65
C LEU A 89 15.88 7.92 16.94
N THR A 90 14.78 8.55 17.37
CA THR A 90 14.01 8.13 18.55
C THR A 90 13.49 6.69 18.39
N LEU A 91 12.90 6.39 17.22
CA LEU A 91 12.42 5.04 16.89
C LEU A 91 13.57 4.03 16.80
N PHE A 92 14.73 4.43 16.27
CA PHE A 92 15.93 3.59 16.19
C PHE A 92 16.46 3.23 17.57
N GLY A 93 16.60 4.21 18.47
CA GLY A 93 17.01 3.97 19.85
C GLY A 93 16.07 3.02 20.59
N ARG A 94 14.76 3.12 20.32
CA ARG A 94 13.74 2.24 20.90
C ARG A 94 13.76 0.82 20.33
N HIS A 95 13.95 0.66 19.02
CA HIS A 95 14.08 -0.63 18.34
C HIS A 95 15.35 -1.35 18.78
N GLN A 96 16.49 -0.65 18.77
CA GLN A 96 17.79 -1.22 19.12
C GLN A 96 17.83 -1.70 20.57
N GLN A 97 17.11 -1.05 21.49
CA GLN A 97 16.99 -1.52 22.88
C GLN A 97 16.37 -2.91 22.99
N ALA A 98 15.44 -3.24 22.08
CA ALA A 98 14.75 -4.53 22.05
C ALA A 98 15.45 -5.56 21.15
N ALA A 99 16.52 -5.18 20.44
CA ALA A 99 17.21 -6.00 19.46
C ALA A 99 18.62 -6.39 19.95
N THR A 100 19.02 -7.63 19.65
CA THR A 100 20.37 -8.16 19.94
C THR A 100 21.36 -7.90 18.81
N GLU A 101 20.86 -7.73 17.59
CA GLU A 101 21.60 -7.35 16.39
C GLU A 101 21.28 -5.90 15.97
N PRO A 102 22.01 -5.29 15.02
CA PRO A 102 21.70 -3.97 14.52
C PRO A 102 20.27 -3.90 13.98
N ALA A 103 19.47 -3.01 14.56
CA ALA A 103 18.10 -2.76 14.14
C ALA A 103 18.05 -2.13 12.75
N HIS A 104 19.09 -1.42 12.34
CA HIS A 104 19.20 -0.87 11.00
C HIS A 104 19.65 -1.94 10.00
N ARG A 105 18.81 -2.21 9.00
CA ARG A 105 19.13 -3.11 7.88
C ARG A 105 18.72 -2.43 6.57
N PRO A 106 19.66 -2.10 5.67
CA PRO A 106 19.33 -1.50 4.38
C PRO A 106 18.31 -2.33 3.59
N ARG A 107 17.41 -1.66 2.87
CA ARG A 107 16.36 -2.24 2.01
C ARG A 107 15.21 -2.94 2.76
N ALA A 108 15.25 -3.07 4.09
CA ALA A 108 14.15 -3.60 4.87
C ALA A 108 13.08 -2.52 5.12
N GLY A 109 12.12 -2.35 4.20
CA GLY A 109 11.01 -1.41 4.39
C GLY A 109 10.02 -1.83 5.49
N LEU A 110 9.21 -0.89 5.99
CA LEU A 110 8.27 -1.13 7.10
C LEU A 110 7.25 -2.24 6.79
N GLY A 111 6.66 -2.23 5.59
CA GLY A 111 5.72 -3.27 5.20
C GLY A 111 6.37 -4.66 5.15
N THR A 112 7.62 -4.74 4.68
CA THR A 112 8.41 -5.98 4.65
C THR A 112 8.71 -6.48 6.07
N ALA A 113 9.10 -5.58 6.96
CA ALA A 113 9.37 -5.90 8.37
C ALA A 113 8.09 -6.43 9.06
N CYS A 114 6.95 -5.78 8.86
CA CYS A 114 5.65 -6.25 9.37
C CYS A 114 5.23 -7.59 8.76
N ARG A 115 5.51 -7.83 7.48
CA ARG A 115 5.25 -9.13 6.84
C ARG A 115 6.09 -10.23 7.49
N HIS A 116 7.37 -9.98 7.73
CA HIS A 116 8.24 -10.93 8.43
C HIS A 116 7.76 -11.19 9.85
N LEU A 117 7.33 -10.15 10.57
CA LEU A 117 6.77 -10.27 11.92
C LEU A 117 5.49 -11.12 11.94
N ARG A 118 4.62 -10.95 10.93
CA ARG A 118 3.42 -11.79 10.73
C ARG A 118 3.78 -13.27 10.53
N CYS A 119 4.90 -13.57 9.89
CA CYS A 119 5.35 -14.94 9.65
C CYS A 119 6.09 -15.56 10.84
N ALA A 120 6.65 -14.75 11.74
CA ALA A 120 7.52 -15.20 12.82
C ALA A 120 6.80 -15.84 14.03
N GLU A 121 5.51 -16.20 13.90
CA GLU A 121 4.62 -16.80 14.94
C GLU A 121 4.54 -16.08 16.31
N ALA A 122 5.27 -14.98 16.51
CA ALA A 122 5.32 -14.23 17.76
C ALA A 122 4.00 -13.52 18.12
N LEU A 123 3.12 -13.33 17.13
CA LEU A 123 1.83 -12.65 17.25
C LEU A 123 0.80 -13.30 16.31
N SER A 124 -0.49 -13.16 16.64
CA SER A 124 -1.53 -13.53 15.68
C SER A 124 -1.42 -12.66 14.42
N LYS A 125 -1.69 -13.24 13.24
CA LYS A 125 -1.61 -12.53 11.95
C LYS A 125 -2.40 -11.21 11.95
N ASN A 126 -3.57 -11.22 12.60
CA ASN A 126 -4.45 -10.05 12.72
C ASN A 126 -3.85 -8.94 13.60
N ALA A 127 -3.10 -9.29 14.64
CA ALA A 127 -2.52 -8.33 15.58
C ALA A 127 -1.43 -7.46 14.94
N VAL A 128 -0.63 -8.02 14.02
CA VAL A 128 0.38 -7.28 13.25
C VAL A 128 -0.31 -6.37 12.23
N GLN A 129 -1.30 -6.90 11.51
CA GLN A 129 -2.08 -6.13 10.54
C GLN A 129 -2.75 -4.91 11.17
N GLN A 130 -3.41 -5.07 12.31
CA GLN A 130 -4.10 -3.98 13.00
C GLN A 130 -3.13 -2.86 13.42
N ARG A 131 -1.93 -3.20 13.90
CA ARG A 131 -0.92 -2.21 14.29
C ARG A 131 -0.39 -1.44 13.08
N LEU A 132 -0.14 -2.14 11.97
CA LEU A 132 0.30 -1.52 10.74
C LEU A 132 -0.80 -0.62 10.16
N ILE A 133 -2.06 -1.06 10.15
CA ILE A 133 -3.20 -0.24 9.73
C ILE A 133 -3.34 1.00 10.63
N ALA A 134 -3.22 0.84 11.96
CA ALA A 134 -3.29 1.98 12.88
C ALA A 134 -2.21 3.02 12.60
N ALA A 135 -0.97 2.60 12.34
CA ALA A 135 0.10 3.50 11.89
C ALA A 135 -0.25 4.16 10.55
N ALA A 136 -0.79 3.39 9.61
CA ALA A 136 -1.14 3.85 8.27
C ALA A 136 -2.35 4.80 8.22
N THR A 137 -3.16 4.86 9.29
CA THR A 137 -4.31 5.75 9.42
C THR A 137 -4.07 6.92 10.38
N ALA A 138 -2.83 7.09 10.86
CA ALA A 138 -2.47 8.22 11.70
C ALA A 138 -2.77 9.55 10.99
N GLN A 139 -3.39 10.48 11.73
CA GLN A 139 -3.84 11.77 11.21
C GLN A 139 -2.70 12.77 11.04
N ASP A 140 -1.63 12.60 11.82
CA ASP A 140 -0.43 13.43 11.80
C ASP A 140 0.83 12.60 12.08
N LEU A 141 1.98 13.26 11.96
CA LEU A 141 3.28 12.65 12.19
C LEU A 141 3.47 12.17 13.64
N ASP A 142 2.92 12.87 14.62
CA ASP A 142 3.09 12.53 16.04
C ASP A 142 2.35 11.24 16.39
N GLU A 143 1.09 11.11 15.93
CA GLU A 143 0.31 9.88 16.07
C GLU A 143 1.02 8.71 15.37
N LEU A 144 1.56 8.94 14.16
CA LEU A 144 2.34 7.91 13.45
C LEU A 144 3.55 7.47 14.28
N ILE A 145 4.33 8.41 14.81
CA ILE A 145 5.49 8.11 15.64
C ILE A 145 5.08 7.28 16.86
N GLN A 146 3.97 7.61 17.53
CA GLN A 146 3.48 6.84 18.66
C GLN A 146 3.10 5.41 18.28
N HIS A 147 2.45 5.19 17.13
CA HIS A 147 2.16 3.85 16.64
C HIS A 147 3.43 3.07 16.33
N LEU A 148 4.39 3.68 15.63
CA LEU A 148 5.67 3.06 15.32
C LEU A 148 6.49 2.77 16.58
N TYR A 149 6.46 3.64 17.59
CA TYR A 149 7.18 3.48 18.85
C TYR A 149 6.70 2.24 19.63
N ARG A 150 5.41 1.89 19.50
CA ARG A 150 4.83 0.64 20.04
C ARG A 150 5.12 -0.59 19.17
N LEU A 151 5.36 -0.40 17.87
CA LEU A 151 5.58 -1.48 16.90
C LEU A 151 7.05 -1.94 16.85
N VAL A 152 8.01 -1.01 16.79
CA VAL A 152 9.44 -1.34 16.63
C VAL A 152 10.04 -2.26 17.71
N PRO A 153 9.57 -2.28 18.97
CA PRO A 153 10.07 -3.25 19.96
C PRO A 153 9.72 -4.69 19.59
N LEU A 154 8.56 -4.92 18.97
CA LEU A 154 8.14 -6.25 18.51
C LEU A 154 9.03 -6.73 17.37
N LEU A 155 9.43 -5.83 16.47
CA LEU A 155 10.42 -6.12 15.43
C LEU A 155 11.77 -6.50 16.04
N GLY A 156 12.22 -5.73 17.05
CA GLY A 156 13.48 -6.00 17.75
C GLY A 156 13.51 -7.37 18.43
N GLN A 157 12.45 -7.70 19.17
CA GLN A 157 12.30 -9.00 19.85
C GLN A 157 12.31 -10.18 18.88
N ALA A 158 11.74 -9.99 17.68
CA ALA A 158 11.74 -10.99 16.61
C ALA A 158 13.03 -11.01 15.77
N GLY A 159 14.05 -10.19 16.08
CA GLY A 159 15.29 -10.11 15.31
C GLY A 159 15.13 -9.52 13.90
N ILE A 160 14.06 -8.73 13.68
CA ILE A 160 13.73 -8.11 12.41
C ILE A 160 14.27 -6.68 12.39
N GLY A 161 15.13 -6.38 11.42
CA GLY A 161 15.65 -5.03 11.17
C GLY A 161 14.78 -4.21 10.22
N LEU A 162 15.06 -2.91 10.17
CA LEU A 162 14.34 -1.90 9.41
C LEU A 162 15.35 -0.92 8.76
N ASP A 163 15.05 -0.47 7.54
CA ASP A 163 15.83 0.57 6.88
C ASP A 163 15.41 1.94 7.41
N TYR A 164 16.15 2.43 8.41
CA TYR A 164 15.89 3.73 9.04
C TYR A 164 16.12 4.93 8.13
N THR A 165 17.01 4.82 7.14
CA THR A 165 17.19 5.88 6.14
C THR A 165 15.92 6.01 5.32
N ARG A 166 15.36 4.89 4.88
CA ARG A 166 14.07 4.87 4.18
C ARG A 166 12.93 5.35 5.07
N LEU A 167 12.84 4.86 6.31
CA LEU A 167 11.80 5.29 7.24
C LEU A 167 11.83 6.80 7.46
N MET A 168 13.01 7.40 7.60
CA MET A 168 13.14 8.86 7.72
C MET A 168 12.50 9.59 6.52
N TYR A 169 12.73 9.12 5.29
CA TYR A 169 12.10 9.73 4.11
C TYR A 169 10.59 9.50 4.07
N ASP A 170 10.11 8.33 4.50
CA ASP A 170 8.69 8.04 4.63
C ASP A 170 8.01 8.98 5.65
N LEU A 171 8.66 9.24 6.80
CA LEU A 171 8.21 10.19 7.83
C LEU A 171 8.22 11.63 7.31
N ALA A 172 9.25 12.03 6.55
CA ALA A 172 9.34 13.37 5.97
C ALA A 172 8.25 13.63 4.92
N ALA A 173 7.75 12.58 4.28
CA ALA A 173 6.69 12.65 3.28
C ALA A 173 5.27 12.57 3.88
N TRP A 174 5.13 12.33 5.19
CA TRP A 174 3.85 12.01 5.83
C TRP A 174 2.82 13.13 5.71
N ASP A 175 3.21 14.38 6.00
CA ASP A 175 2.34 15.55 5.90
C ASP A 175 2.37 16.19 4.50
N SER A 176 2.75 15.43 3.47
CA SER A 176 2.90 15.91 2.10
C SER A 176 1.98 15.16 1.14
N PRO A 177 1.74 15.68 -0.08
CA PRO A 177 1.02 14.94 -1.12
C PRO A 177 1.62 13.58 -1.47
N ALA A 178 2.87 13.29 -1.07
CA ALA A 178 3.52 12.01 -1.27
C ALA A 178 3.12 10.93 -0.22
N GLN A 179 2.25 11.24 0.75
CA GLN A 179 1.77 10.28 1.74
C GLN A 179 1.17 9.02 1.11
N ASP A 180 0.34 9.18 0.07
CA ASP A 180 -0.27 8.05 -0.64
C ASP A 180 0.79 7.10 -1.21
N ARG A 181 1.96 7.62 -1.62
CA ARG A 181 3.09 6.80 -2.11
C ARG A 181 3.71 5.98 -1.00
N VAL A 182 3.87 6.57 0.19
CA VAL A 182 4.36 5.88 1.39
C VAL A 182 3.40 4.75 1.75
N LEU A 183 2.10 5.06 1.86
CA LEU A 183 1.04 4.10 2.17
C LEU A 183 1.02 2.95 1.16
N ARG A 184 1.02 3.26 -0.14
CA ARG A 184 1.12 2.24 -1.20
C ARG A 184 2.32 1.34 -1.02
N SER A 185 3.49 1.92 -0.77
CA SER A 185 4.71 1.13 -0.64
C SER A 185 4.65 0.19 0.57
N TRP A 186 4.19 0.67 1.72
CA TRP A 186 4.01 -0.15 2.92
C TRP A 186 3.01 -1.28 2.67
N GLY A 187 1.86 -0.98 2.07
CA GLY A 187 0.84 -1.97 1.75
C GLY A 187 1.33 -3.04 0.76
N LEU A 188 1.98 -2.63 -0.33
CA LEU A 188 2.51 -3.53 -1.35
C LEU A 188 3.63 -4.42 -0.82
N GLN A 189 4.47 -3.91 0.07
CA GLN A 189 5.47 -4.72 0.77
C GLN A 189 4.79 -5.72 1.72
N TYR A 190 3.83 -5.28 2.52
CA TYR A 190 3.16 -6.13 3.51
C TYR A 190 2.41 -7.31 2.87
N THR A 191 1.75 -7.04 1.74
CA THR A 191 0.87 -7.98 1.01
C THR A 191 1.59 -8.79 -0.05
N GLN A 192 2.91 -8.66 -0.16
CA GLN A 192 3.69 -9.46 -1.09
C GLN A 192 3.44 -10.96 -0.87
N PRO A 193 3.04 -11.72 -1.90
CA PRO A 193 2.84 -13.16 -1.78
C PRO A 193 4.18 -13.86 -1.46
N PRO A 194 4.17 -14.91 -0.62
CA PRO A 194 5.36 -15.69 -0.31
C PRO A 194 5.76 -16.52 -1.53
N ASN A 195 6.75 -16.04 -2.30
CA ASN A 195 7.29 -16.63 -3.53
C ASN A 195 6.25 -16.88 -4.66
N ALA A 196 6.71 -16.74 -5.91
CA ALA A 196 5.87 -16.81 -7.10
C ALA A 196 5.51 -18.24 -7.54
N GLU A 197 5.92 -19.26 -6.78
CA GLU A 197 5.80 -20.67 -7.15
C GLU A 197 4.48 -21.31 -6.67
N ASP A 198 3.82 -20.75 -5.65
CA ASP A 198 2.48 -21.20 -5.23
C ASP A 198 1.39 -20.48 -6.03
N ASP A 199 0.92 -21.13 -7.09
CA ASP A 199 -0.07 -20.58 -8.03
C ASP A 199 -1.49 -20.47 -7.42
N THR A 200 -1.75 -21.15 -6.30
CA THR A 200 -3.08 -21.23 -5.68
C THR A 200 -3.55 -19.92 -5.03
N ASP A 201 -2.66 -18.97 -4.74
CA ASP A 201 -3.01 -17.69 -4.10
C ASP A 201 -3.07 -16.51 -5.10
N ALA A 202 -2.95 -16.79 -6.39
CA ALA A 202 -2.95 -15.80 -7.47
C ALA A 202 -4.34 -15.28 -7.87
N ALA A 203 -5.38 -16.08 -7.59
CA ALA A 203 -6.76 -15.74 -7.95
C ALA A 203 -7.16 -14.41 -7.31
N PRO A 204 -7.84 -13.51 -8.03
CA PRO A 204 -8.39 -12.29 -7.47
C PRO A 204 -9.25 -12.54 -6.22
N TYR A 205 -9.43 -11.50 -5.41
CA TYR A 205 -10.14 -11.62 -4.15
C TYR A 205 -11.59 -12.07 -4.28
N TRP A 206 -12.30 -11.62 -5.32
CA TRP A 206 -13.73 -11.90 -5.51
C TRP A 206 -14.04 -13.39 -5.72
N ASP A 207 -13.10 -14.19 -6.23
CA ASP A 207 -13.27 -15.64 -6.38
C ASP A 207 -13.34 -16.38 -5.05
N ARG A 208 -12.74 -15.77 -4.02
CA ARG A 208 -12.61 -16.35 -2.68
C ARG A 208 -13.58 -15.75 -1.68
N PHE A 209 -14.36 -14.75 -2.10
CA PHE A 209 -15.30 -14.09 -1.23
C PHE A 209 -16.49 -14.99 -0.92
N ALA A 210 -16.74 -15.23 0.37
CA ALA A 210 -17.89 -15.97 0.86
C ALA A 210 -18.92 -15.01 1.47
N PRO A 211 -20.13 -14.86 0.87
CA PRO A 211 -21.16 -13.95 1.39
C PRO A 211 -21.58 -14.25 2.83
N ASP A 212 -21.64 -15.53 3.20
CA ASP A 212 -22.08 -16.00 4.52
C ASP A 212 -20.93 -16.06 5.55
N GLY A 213 -19.73 -15.61 5.18
CA GLY A 213 -18.60 -15.54 6.11
C GLY A 213 -18.83 -14.53 7.23
N ALA A 214 -18.41 -14.87 8.45
CA ALA A 214 -18.61 -14.01 9.63
C ALA A 214 -18.06 -12.57 9.46
N ASP A 215 -16.98 -12.41 8.69
CA ASP A 215 -16.33 -11.12 8.44
C ASP A 215 -16.74 -10.48 7.10
N SER A 216 -17.70 -11.05 6.36
CA SER A 216 -18.04 -10.60 5.00
C SER A 216 -18.45 -9.11 4.96
N GLY A 217 -19.23 -8.65 5.93
CA GLY A 217 -19.63 -7.26 6.06
C GLY A 217 -18.43 -6.30 6.27
N ALA A 218 -17.48 -6.69 7.12
CA ALA A 218 -16.27 -5.90 7.37
C ALA A 218 -15.36 -5.86 6.13
N GLN A 219 -15.23 -6.98 5.43
CA GLN A 219 -14.49 -7.06 4.16
C GLN A 219 -15.08 -6.13 3.11
N LEU A 220 -16.40 -6.18 2.89
CA LEU A 220 -17.08 -5.30 1.92
C LEU A 220 -17.01 -3.83 2.32
N ALA A 221 -17.06 -3.50 3.62
CA ALA A 221 -16.84 -2.13 4.09
C ALA A 221 -15.43 -1.63 3.75
N ALA A 222 -14.42 -2.48 3.96
CA ALA A 222 -13.04 -2.16 3.59
C ALA A 222 -12.88 -1.95 2.07
N LEU A 223 -13.48 -2.80 1.23
CA LEU A 223 -13.43 -2.61 -0.23
C LEU A 223 -14.09 -1.30 -0.67
N ARG A 224 -15.26 -0.96 -0.10
CA ARG A 224 -15.98 0.27 -0.46
C ARG A 224 -15.23 1.55 -0.08
N SER A 225 -14.38 1.49 0.95
CA SER A 225 -13.52 2.62 1.35
C SER A 225 -12.50 3.04 0.27
N GLY A 226 -12.28 2.20 -0.74
CA GLY A 226 -11.48 2.55 -1.92
C GLY A 226 -12.10 3.58 -2.87
N THR A 227 -13.41 3.81 -2.78
CA THR A 227 -14.11 4.66 -3.76
C THR A 227 -13.52 6.08 -3.75
N GLY A 228 -12.99 6.52 -4.89
CA GLY A 228 -12.40 7.86 -5.04
C GLY A 228 -11.03 8.02 -4.36
N ARG A 229 -10.39 6.94 -3.94
CA ARG A 229 -9.04 6.94 -3.35
C ARG A 229 -8.02 6.39 -4.34
N GLU A 230 -6.75 6.74 -4.17
CA GLU A 230 -5.67 6.21 -5.01
C GLU A 230 -5.40 4.73 -4.69
N ALA A 231 -5.12 3.95 -5.73
CA ALA A 231 -4.93 2.52 -5.61
C ALA A 231 -3.76 2.17 -4.69
N GLY A 232 -4.02 1.43 -3.62
CA GLY A 232 -3.04 0.99 -2.62
C GLY A 232 -2.81 2.00 -1.49
N ALA A 233 -3.39 3.21 -1.56
CA ALA A 233 -3.28 4.20 -0.50
C ALA A 233 -4.29 3.96 0.66
N VAL A 234 -5.21 3.01 0.51
CA VAL A 234 -6.24 2.70 1.50
C VAL A 234 -5.83 1.49 2.34
N PRO A 235 -5.41 1.67 3.62
CA PRO A 235 -4.84 0.59 4.41
C PRO A 235 -5.81 -0.58 4.64
N ALA A 236 -7.09 -0.28 4.81
CA ALA A 236 -8.14 -1.28 4.97
C ALA A 236 -8.25 -2.24 3.77
N MET A 237 -7.84 -1.80 2.56
CA MET A 237 -7.89 -2.63 1.36
C MET A 237 -6.67 -3.53 1.16
N TRP A 238 -5.57 -3.27 1.87
CA TRP A 238 -4.32 -4.02 1.68
C TRP A 238 -4.49 -5.54 1.66
N PRO A 239 -5.22 -6.17 2.60
CA PRO A 239 -5.36 -7.63 2.63
C PRO A 239 -5.98 -8.26 1.37
N TYR A 240 -6.63 -7.47 0.51
CA TYR A 240 -7.38 -7.95 -0.65
C TYR A 240 -6.65 -7.79 -1.99
N TYR A 241 -5.51 -7.08 -2.02
CA TYR A 241 -4.70 -6.99 -3.23
C TYR A 241 -3.99 -8.32 -3.53
N ARG A 242 -3.96 -8.68 -4.82
CA ARG A 242 -3.26 -9.84 -5.38
C ARG A 242 -2.35 -9.47 -6.55
N THR A 243 -2.26 -8.20 -6.92
CA THR A 243 -1.35 -7.72 -7.96
C THR A 243 0.10 -8.16 -7.71
N ARG A 244 0.64 -8.88 -8.70
CA ARG A 244 2.06 -9.26 -8.76
C ARG A 244 2.88 -8.09 -9.28
N MET A 245 4.00 -7.81 -8.62
CA MET A 245 4.84 -6.66 -8.88
C MET A 245 6.25 -6.95 -8.39
N SER A 246 7.26 -6.47 -9.13
CA SER A 246 8.68 -6.62 -8.76
C SER A 246 8.98 -5.92 -7.43
N ALA A 247 10.01 -6.40 -6.71
CA ALA A 247 10.43 -5.80 -5.44
C ALA A 247 10.72 -4.29 -5.58
N LEU A 248 11.39 -3.89 -6.68
CA LEU A 248 11.70 -2.48 -6.96
C LEU A 248 10.45 -1.61 -7.06
N LEU A 249 9.42 -2.05 -7.78
CA LEU A 249 8.19 -1.29 -7.95
C LEU A 249 7.38 -1.23 -6.65
N ARG A 250 7.38 -2.31 -5.84
CA ARG A 250 6.77 -2.30 -4.49
C ARG A 250 7.48 -1.32 -3.58
N ASP A 251 8.82 -1.34 -3.59
CA ASP A 251 9.66 -0.43 -2.82
C ASP A 251 9.44 1.03 -3.20
N GLN A 252 9.15 1.31 -4.46
CA GLN A 252 8.87 2.67 -4.91
C GLN A 252 7.43 3.12 -4.65
N GLY A 253 6.54 2.21 -4.23
CA GLY A 253 5.09 2.49 -4.18
C GLY A 253 4.56 2.81 -5.58
N ALA A 254 5.00 2.09 -6.61
CA ALA A 254 4.67 2.39 -8.00
C ALA A 254 3.17 2.21 -8.28
N LEU A 255 2.56 3.23 -8.88
CA LEU A 255 1.16 3.19 -9.31
C LEU A 255 1.08 2.55 -10.70
N THR A 256 0.94 1.23 -10.73
CA THR A 256 0.87 0.45 -11.98
C THR A 256 -0.57 0.34 -12.50
N LYS A 257 -0.74 0.18 -13.83
CA LYS A 257 -2.07 -0.06 -14.42
C LYS A 257 -2.77 -1.29 -13.83
N ASP A 258 -2.02 -2.35 -13.53
CA ASP A 258 -2.57 -3.57 -12.93
C ASP A 258 -3.12 -3.31 -11.51
N LEU A 259 -2.39 -2.50 -10.71
CA LEU A 259 -2.85 -2.11 -9.36
C LEU A 259 -4.08 -1.19 -9.41
N ILE A 260 -4.10 -0.24 -10.35
CA ILE A 260 -5.27 0.66 -10.57
C ILE A 260 -6.50 -0.17 -10.94
N ALA A 261 -6.35 -1.09 -11.89
CA ALA A 261 -7.44 -1.94 -12.36
C ALA A 261 -7.95 -2.87 -11.27
N GLU A 262 -7.05 -3.50 -10.50
CA GLU A 262 -7.44 -4.34 -9.36
C GLU A 262 -8.15 -3.53 -8.27
N HIS A 263 -7.60 -2.38 -7.86
CA HIS A 263 -8.24 -1.52 -6.86
C HIS A 263 -9.66 -1.12 -7.30
N THR A 264 -9.79 -0.75 -8.58
CA THR A 264 -11.06 -0.34 -9.16
C THR A 264 -12.08 -1.47 -9.15
N ALA A 265 -11.68 -2.65 -9.63
CA ALA A 265 -12.54 -3.83 -9.59
C ALA A 265 -12.95 -4.21 -8.16
N LEU A 266 -12.02 -4.13 -7.20
CA LEU A 266 -12.28 -4.43 -5.78
C LEU A 266 -13.34 -3.52 -5.17
N PHE A 267 -13.25 -2.19 -5.34
CA PHE A 267 -14.25 -1.30 -4.74
C PHE A 267 -15.61 -1.38 -5.47
N LEU A 268 -15.61 -1.66 -6.78
CA LEU A 268 -16.84 -1.92 -7.54
C LEU A 268 -17.51 -3.22 -7.06
N PHE A 269 -16.74 -4.27 -6.82
CA PHE A 269 -17.23 -5.53 -6.25
C PHE A 269 -17.79 -5.32 -4.85
N GLY A 270 -17.07 -4.59 -3.99
CA GLY A 270 -17.52 -4.23 -2.65
C GLY A 270 -18.89 -3.54 -2.63
N GLN A 271 -19.15 -2.66 -3.59
CA GLN A 271 -20.45 -2.00 -3.75
C GLN A 271 -21.53 -2.95 -4.31
N HIS A 272 -21.20 -3.76 -5.31
CA HIS A 272 -22.16 -4.66 -5.95
C HIS A 272 -22.64 -5.75 -5.00
N GLN A 273 -21.71 -6.33 -4.23
CA GLN A 273 -21.94 -7.43 -3.30
C GLN A 273 -22.68 -7.01 -2.01
N GLN A 274 -22.76 -5.71 -1.71
CA GLN A 274 -23.35 -5.22 -0.46
C GLN A 274 -24.81 -5.68 -0.28
N GLY A 275 -25.07 -6.36 0.84
CA GLY A 275 -26.41 -6.84 1.18
C GLY A 275 -26.95 -7.91 0.23
N ARG A 276 -26.07 -8.65 -0.46
CA ARG A 276 -26.40 -9.79 -1.34
C ARG A 276 -25.92 -11.09 -0.70
N SER A 277 -26.79 -12.10 -0.63
CA SER A 277 -26.47 -13.44 -0.10
C SER A 277 -25.78 -14.36 -1.12
N ARG A 278 -25.92 -14.08 -2.42
CA ARG A 278 -25.16 -14.77 -3.47
C ARG A 278 -23.99 -13.93 -3.96
N THR A 279 -22.95 -14.58 -4.47
CA THR A 279 -21.84 -13.87 -5.12
C THR A 279 -22.34 -13.08 -6.33
N MET A 280 -21.86 -11.85 -6.46
CA MET A 280 -22.09 -10.98 -7.61
C MET A 280 -20.99 -11.11 -8.66
N HIS A 281 -19.91 -11.87 -8.38
CA HIS A 281 -18.99 -12.29 -9.41
C HIS A 281 -19.58 -13.51 -10.15
N VAL A 282 -19.82 -13.36 -11.45
CA VAL A 282 -20.35 -14.41 -12.32
C VAL A 282 -19.49 -14.49 -13.58
N PRO A 283 -18.62 -15.51 -13.70
CA PRO A 283 -17.76 -15.68 -14.87
C PRO A 283 -18.56 -15.66 -16.18
N GLY A 284 -18.04 -14.96 -17.19
CA GLY A 284 -18.67 -14.81 -18.50
C GLY A 284 -19.76 -13.75 -18.61
N ASN A 285 -20.31 -13.25 -17.48
CA ASN A 285 -21.40 -12.27 -17.52
C ASN A 285 -20.89 -10.84 -17.73
N SER A 286 -20.76 -10.42 -19.00
CA SER A 286 -20.27 -9.08 -19.36
C SER A 286 -21.27 -7.96 -19.01
N PRO A 287 -20.85 -6.68 -19.01
CA PRO A 287 -21.78 -5.55 -18.88
C PRO A 287 -22.93 -5.57 -19.90
N GLY A 288 -22.67 -6.01 -21.13
CA GLY A 288 -23.68 -6.16 -22.18
C GLY A 288 -24.72 -7.22 -21.82
N THR A 289 -24.27 -8.41 -21.44
CA THR A 289 -25.16 -9.50 -20.99
C THR A 289 -25.95 -9.10 -19.75
N ALA A 290 -25.30 -8.47 -18.76
CA ALA A 290 -25.94 -8.00 -17.54
C ALA A 290 -27.02 -6.94 -17.82
N ALA A 291 -26.75 -5.99 -18.72
CA ALA A 291 -27.75 -5.02 -19.19
C ALA A 291 -28.91 -5.71 -19.91
N ARG A 292 -28.64 -6.71 -20.76
CA ARG A 292 -29.71 -7.45 -21.44
C ARG A 292 -30.60 -8.23 -20.46
N LEU A 293 -30.00 -8.87 -19.46
CA LEU A 293 -30.73 -9.54 -18.38
C LEU A 293 -31.56 -8.55 -17.54
N LEU A 294 -31.04 -7.34 -17.32
CA LEU A 294 -31.76 -6.29 -16.61
C LEU A 294 -32.96 -5.80 -17.41
N LEU A 295 -32.81 -5.65 -18.73
CA LEU A 295 -33.90 -5.32 -19.64
C LEU A 295 -34.97 -6.41 -19.65
N ALA A 296 -34.59 -7.68 -19.71
CA ALA A 296 -35.53 -8.80 -19.69
C ALA A 296 -36.33 -8.90 -18.38
N LYS A 297 -35.80 -8.36 -17.27
CA LYS A 297 -36.47 -8.31 -15.96
C LYS A 297 -37.35 -7.08 -15.75
N ASN A 298 -37.19 -6.04 -16.56
CA ASN A 298 -37.88 -4.77 -16.41
C ASN A 298 -38.72 -4.48 -17.66
N ASP A 299 -40.03 -4.34 -17.50
CA ASP A 299 -40.95 -4.07 -18.62
C ASP A 299 -40.79 -2.66 -19.23
N SER A 300 -39.88 -1.84 -18.71
CA SER A 300 -39.64 -0.46 -19.16
C SER A 300 -38.18 -0.03 -18.96
N GLY A 301 -37.79 1.08 -19.60
CA GLY A 301 -36.46 1.68 -19.42
C GLY A 301 -35.39 1.23 -20.42
N HIS A 302 -35.79 0.62 -21.54
CA HIS A 302 -34.90 0.21 -22.62
C HIS A 302 -33.97 1.33 -23.09
N GLU A 303 -34.52 2.46 -23.55
CA GLU A 303 -33.74 3.61 -24.03
C GLU A 303 -32.79 4.17 -22.97
N ALA A 304 -33.19 4.17 -21.70
CA ALA A 304 -32.36 4.66 -20.61
C ALA A 304 -31.17 3.71 -20.35
N LEU A 305 -31.38 2.40 -20.46
CA LEU A 305 -30.34 1.40 -20.31
C LEU A 305 -29.40 1.38 -21.53
N GLU A 306 -29.94 1.51 -22.74
CA GLU A 306 -29.16 1.67 -23.97
C GLU A 306 -28.27 2.90 -23.91
N ARG A 307 -28.78 4.05 -23.47
CA ARG A 307 -27.95 5.26 -23.29
C ARG A 307 -26.83 5.06 -22.27
N ARG A 308 -27.10 4.37 -21.16
CA ARG A 308 -26.09 4.07 -20.13
C ARG A 308 -25.02 3.11 -20.64
N LEU A 309 -25.42 2.05 -21.33
CA LEU A 309 -24.49 1.10 -21.95
C LEU A 309 -23.71 1.78 -23.08
N GLY A 310 -24.36 2.61 -23.89
CA GLY A 310 -23.76 3.46 -24.90
C GLY A 310 -22.64 4.31 -24.32
N ALA A 311 -22.90 5.02 -23.23
CA ALA A 311 -21.88 5.81 -22.54
C ALA A 311 -20.71 4.97 -22.01
N LEU A 312 -21.00 3.77 -21.47
CA LEU A 312 -19.97 2.83 -21.01
C LEU A 312 -19.08 2.35 -22.18
N ILE A 313 -19.66 1.96 -23.32
CA ILE A 313 -18.86 1.49 -24.46
C ILE A 313 -18.09 2.66 -25.08
N THR A 314 -18.64 3.88 -25.13
CA THR A 314 -17.93 5.04 -25.69
C THR A 314 -16.91 5.68 -24.76
N SER A 315 -16.70 5.14 -23.56
CA SER A 315 -15.71 5.67 -22.60
C SER A 315 -14.34 5.83 -23.23
N ILE A 316 -13.70 6.98 -23.00
CA ILE A 316 -12.42 7.34 -23.62
C ILE A 316 -11.23 6.71 -22.90
N ASP A 317 -11.35 6.54 -21.58
CA ASP A 317 -10.30 6.04 -20.70
C ASP A 317 -10.82 5.12 -19.59
N THR A 318 -9.90 4.55 -18.83
CA THR A 318 -10.20 3.66 -17.70
C THR A 318 -11.04 4.33 -16.61
N GLY A 319 -10.84 5.63 -16.37
CA GLY A 319 -11.58 6.40 -15.36
C GLY A 319 -13.06 6.55 -15.72
N GLU A 320 -13.35 6.84 -16.98
CA GLU A 320 -14.73 6.90 -17.49
C GLU A 320 -15.42 5.53 -17.41
N VAL A 321 -14.73 4.46 -17.81
CA VAL A 321 -15.26 3.07 -17.67
C VAL A 321 -15.64 2.80 -16.22
N ALA A 322 -14.75 3.11 -15.28
CA ALA A 322 -15.01 2.92 -13.85
C ALA A 322 -16.21 3.74 -13.34
N MET A 323 -16.34 5.00 -13.79
CA MET A 323 -17.45 5.87 -13.44
C MET A 323 -18.79 5.32 -13.95
N HIS A 324 -18.85 4.90 -15.21
CA HIS A 324 -20.07 4.35 -15.81
C HIS A 324 -20.47 3.01 -15.18
N LEU A 325 -19.51 2.12 -14.92
CA LEU A 325 -19.75 0.87 -14.18
C LEU A 325 -20.30 1.16 -12.78
N ARG A 326 -19.73 2.12 -12.04
CA ARG A 326 -20.24 2.53 -10.72
C ARG A 326 -21.69 3.00 -10.78
N GLY A 327 -22.09 3.70 -11.84
CA GLY A 327 -23.47 4.16 -12.05
C GLY A 327 -24.46 3.04 -12.41
N LEU A 328 -23.98 1.95 -13.01
CA LEU A 328 -24.80 0.80 -13.44
C LEU A 328 -24.99 -0.24 -12.31
N ILE A 329 -23.95 -0.48 -11.51
CA ILE A 329 -23.93 -1.50 -10.45
C ILE A 329 -25.15 -1.45 -9.51
N PRO A 330 -25.63 -0.28 -9.02
CA PRO A 330 -26.80 -0.25 -8.14
C PRO A 330 -28.09 -0.79 -8.78
N GLN A 331 -28.23 -0.71 -10.11
CA GLN A 331 -29.39 -1.28 -10.82
C GLN A 331 -29.25 -2.80 -10.91
N LEU A 332 -28.06 -3.28 -11.26
CA LEU A 332 -27.75 -4.71 -11.35
C LEU A 332 -27.88 -5.40 -9.99
N SER A 333 -27.35 -4.79 -8.92
CA SER A 333 -27.42 -5.30 -7.55
C SER A 333 -28.88 -5.47 -7.07
N ARG A 334 -29.76 -4.49 -7.36
CA ARG A 334 -31.19 -4.58 -7.05
C ARG A 334 -31.88 -5.73 -7.79
N ALA A 335 -31.54 -5.94 -9.07
CA ALA A 335 -32.07 -7.04 -9.87
C ALA A 335 -31.40 -8.42 -9.56
N GLY A 336 -30.37 -8.40 -8.70
CA GLY A 336 -29.54 -9.54 -8.35
C GLY A 336 -28.62 -10.02 -9.47
N ILE A 337 -28.40 -9.24 -10.52
CA ILE A 337 -27.58 -9.64 -11.67
C ILE A 337 -26.10 -9.42 -11.32
N GLY A 338 -25.28 -10.46 -11.44
CA GLY A 338 -23.83 -10.37 -11.22
C GLY A 338 -23.06 -9.82 -12.42
N LEU A 339 -21.75 -9.68 -12.30
CA LEU A 339 -20.82 -9.28 -13.36
C LEU A 339 -19.57 -10.16 -13.32
N ASP A 340 -18.94 -10.37 -14.47
CA ASP A 340 -17.63 -11.00 -14.55
C ASP A 340 -16.54 -9.98 -14.16
N TYR A 341 -16.08 -10.04 -12.91
CA TYR A 341 -15.05 -9.13 -12.40
C TYR A 341 -13.64 -9.39 -12.96
N ASP A 342 -13.36 -10.59 -13.49
CA ASP A 342 -12.08 -10.85 -14.17
C ASP A 342 -12.04 -10.15 -15.52
N LEU A 343 -13.16 -10.22 -16.25
CA LEU A 343 -13.37 -9.44 -17.46
C LEU A 343 -13.28 -7.94 -17.18
N LEU A 344 -13.94 -7.45 -16.11
CA LEU A 344 -13.88 -6.03 -15.75
C LEU A 344 -12.47 -5.57 -15.38
N ARG A 345 -11.74 -6.34 -14.56
CA ARG A 345 -10.35 -6.03 -14.21
C ARG A 345 -9.48 -5.97 -15.45
N THR A 346 -9.66 -6.91 -16.39
CA THR A 346 -8.91 -6.93 -17.65
C THR A 346 -9.23 -5.70 -18.49
N ALA A 347 -10.52 -5.38 -18.66
CA ALA A 347 -10.96 -4.19 -19.38
C ALA A 347 -10.36 -2.91 -18.77
N LEU A 348 -10.48 -2.73 -17.45
CA LEU A 348 -9.91 -1.58 -16.73
C LEU A 348 -8.38 -1.48 -16.87
N ARG A 349 -7.68 -2.59 -17.07
CA ARG A 349 -6.22 -2.59 -17.23
C ARG A 349 -5.79 -2.21 -18.64
N THR A 350 -6.53 -2.66 -19.66
CA THR A 350 -6.14 -2.55 -21.07
C THR A 350 -6.88 -1.48 -21.85
N TRP A 351 -7.95 -0.88 -21.31
CA TRP A 351 -8.87 0.01 -22.04
C TRP A 351 -8.15 1.15 -22.78
N ASP A 352 -7.21 1.80 -22.11
CA ASP A 352 -6.43 2.92 -22.61
C ASP A 352 -4.93 2.61 -22.66
N ASP A 353 -4.55 1.33 -22.75
CA ASP A 353 -3.15 0.94 -22.82
C ASP A 353 -2.52 1.27 -24.17
N PRO A 354 -1.54 2.20 -24.23
CA PRO A 354 -0.87 2.52 -25.49
C PRO A 354 -0.16 1.30 -26.11
N LYS A 355 0.17 0.29 -25.30
CA LYS A 355 0.77 -0.97 -25.79
C LYS A 355 -0.26 -1.93 -26.38
N GLN A 356 -1.55 -1.72 -26.13
CA GLN A 356 -2.64 -2.60 -26.58
C GLN A 356 -3.84 -1.78 -27.11
N PRO A 357 -3.65 -0.93 -28.13
CA PRO A 357 -4.68 0.02 -28.57
C PRO A 357 -5.96 -0.63 -29.12
N HIS A 358 -5.89 -1.90 -29.56
CA HIS A 358 -7.04 -2.63 -30.11
C HIS A 358 -7.99 -3.18 -29.03
N MET A 359 -7.54 -3.28 -27.77
CA MET A 359 -8.35 -3.90 -26.70
C MET A 359 -9.62 -3.10 -26.40
N GLN A 360 -9.55 -1.77 -26.51
CA GLN A 360 -10.71 -0.90 -26.36
C GLN A 360 -11.85 -1.28 -27.33
N GLY A 361 -11.53 -1.39 -28.62
CA GLY A 361 -12.49 -1.81 -29.65
C GLY A 361 -13.03 -3.22 -29.40
N SER A 362 -12.17 -4.15 -29.00
CA SER A 362 -12.58 -5.53 -28.70
C SER A 362 -13.62 -5.62 -27.58
N PHE A 363 -13.44 -4.88 -26.47
CA PHE A 363 -14.43 -4.85 -25.40
C PHE A 363 -15.71 -4.13 -25.79
N ARG A 364 -15.61 -3.02 -26.54
CA ARG A 364 -16.78 -2.31 -27.10
C ARG A 364 -17.65 -3.24 -27.93
N ASP A 365 -17.05 -3.91 -28.90
CA ASP A 365 -17.75 -4.82 -29.80
C ASP A 365 -18.34 -6.02 -29.07
N ARG A 366 -17.60 -6.55 -28.09
CA ARG A 366 -18.09 -7.66 -27.24
C ARG A 366 -19.31 -7.23 -26.43
N TRP A 367 -19.24 -6.11 -25.72
CA TRP A 367 -20.34 -5.67 -24.85
C TRP A 367 -21.58 -5.23 -25.64
N ASP A 368 -21.41 -4.59 -26.80
CA ASP A 368 -22.53 -4.27 -27.70
C ASP A 368 -23.18 -5.55 -28.25
N ARG A 369 -22.38 -6.50 -28.73
CA ARG A 369 -22.87 -7.80 -29.21
C ARG A 369 -23.64 -8.56 -28.12
N ASP A 370 -23.05 -8.66 -26.93
CA ASP A 370 -23.64 -9.37 -25.79
C ASP A 370 -24.97 -8.76 -25.35
N PHE A 371 -25.15 -7.44 -25.53
CA PHE A 371 -26.42 -6.77 -25.26
C PHE A 371 -27.50 -7.06 -26.31
N ARG A 372 -27.11 -7.25 -27.58
CA ARG A 372 -28.04 -7.53 -28.69
C ARG A 372 -28.51 -8.99 -28.72
N ILE A 373 -27.73 -9.92 -28.18
CA ILE A 373 -28.09 -11.34 -28.12
C ILE A 373 -29.24 -11.52 -27.10
N GLN A 374 -30.34 -12.14 -27.51
CA GLN A 374 -31.38 -12.56 -26.57
C GLN A 374 -30.82 -13.61 -25.62
N PRO A 375 -31.06 -13.51 -24.29
CA PRO A 375 -30.63 -14.54 -23.37
C PRO A 375 -31.33 -15.84 -23.77
N THR A 376 -30.54 -16.86 -24.16
CA THR A 376 -31.08 -18.19 -24.39
C THR A 376 -31.62 -18.69 -23.06
N SER A 377 -32.92 -18.93 -23.01
CA SER A 377 -33.65 -19.47 -21.86
C SER A 377 -32.99 -20.77 -21.39
N SER A 378 -31.99 -20.67 -20.53
CA SER A 378 -31.42 -21.83 -19.86
C SER A 378 -32.33 -22.09 -18.66
N HIS A 379 -33.35 -22.90 -18.89
CA HIS A 379 -34.15 -23.49 -17.82
C HIS A 379 -33.24 -24.37 -16.96
N SER A 380 -33.07 -24.00 -15.69
CA SER A 380 -33.17 -24.85 -14.47
C SER A 380 -32.39 -24.22 -13.32
#